data_AF-A0A3N5S5Q2-F1
#
_entry.id   AF-A0A3N5S5Q2-F1
#
_cell.length_a   1.000
_cell.length_b   1.000
_cell.length_c   1.000
_cell.angle_alpha   90.00
_cell.angle_beta   90.00
_cell.angle_gamma   90.00
#
_symmetry.space_group_name_H-M   'P 1'
#
loop_
_entity.id
_entity.type
_entity.pdbx_description
1 polymer ?
#
loop_
_entity_poly.entity_id
_entity_poly.type
_entity_poly.pdbx_seq_one_letter_code
_entity_poly.pdbx_strand_id
1 'polypeptide(L)'
;MKSKFEFSKINGFSDFLKALEGADQLVRIKKSVNPQFELAGIVSKLDKGKTVIFESVKGSNMKVAANVLGTRHRIALSINAKNENMIQERITDAIRNKSEITNIGKGNNWKKNSRNLYDLPIITHFEKDSGAFITSSLVFARDNETGYQNLSTHRLLRLDKKKMAIRMVEGRHLHKCFTSAKDHGEDLPVSIIVGAHPAVSVAAAYQAPYGENELKMANSLLDNRLSLIRSPGTGLHIPKYTEILLERRILADETAEEQMVEMLRTYDIRRKQPVFELDKIYL
;
A
#
# COMPACT_ATOMS: atom_id res chain seq x y z
N MET A 1 -21.97 20.56 13.57
CA MET A 1 -20.67 20.36 14.23
C MET A 1 -19.57 20.47 13.18
N LYS A 2 -18.82 21.57 13.11
CA LYS A 2 -17.69 21.71 12.18
C LYS A 2 -16.56 20.81 12.69
N SER A 3 -16.17 19.80 11.91
CA SER A 3 -15.01 18.96 12.18
C SER A 3 -13.79 19.84 12.47
N LYS A 4 -13.17 19.66 13.64
CA LYS A 4 -11.93 20.35 14.06
C LYS A 4 -10.68 19.87 13.29
N PHE A 5 -10.83 18.93 12.35
CA PHE A 5 -9.72 18.37 11.58
C PHE A 5 -9.76 18.86 10.13
N GLU A 6 -8.69 19.54 9.73
CA GLU A 6 -8.42 19.94 8.35
C GLU A 6 -7.66 18.80 7.66
N PHE A 7 -8.36 18.00 6.85
CA PHE A 7 -7.76 16.89 6.10
C PHE A 7 -6.64 17.34 5.16
N SER A 8 -6.70 18.60 4.71
CA SER A 8 -5.69 19.29 3.91
C SER A 8 -4.33 19.46 4.58
N LYS A 9 -4.18 19.18 5.88
CA LYS A 9 -2.92 19.31 6.64
C LYS A 9 -2.30 17.98 7.06
N ILE A 10 -2.92 16.86 6.66
CA ILE A 10 -2.47 15.51 7.00
C ILE A 10 -1.30 15.11 6.11
N ASN A 11 -0.29 14.46 6.68
CA ASN A 11 0.92 14.06 5.94
C ASN A 11 1.13 12.55 5.88
N GLY A 12 0.49 11.78 6.76
CA GLY A 12 0.73 10.35 6.93
C GLY A 12 -0.52 9.56 7.28
N PHE A 13 -0.37 8.23 7.30
CA PHE A 13 -1.46 7.29 7.54
C PHE A 13 -2.06 7.43 8.95
N SER A 14 -1.22 7.41 9.99
CA SER A 14 -1.67 7.56 11.38
C SER A 14 -2.45 8.85 11.63
N ASP A 15 -2.06 9.96 11.01
CA ASP A 15 -2.76 11.24 11.17
C ASP A 15 -4.11 11.23 10.44
N PHE A 16 -4.20 10.55 9.29
CA PHE A 16 -5.47 10.32 8.59
C PHE A 16 -6.45 9.53 9.45
N LEU A 17 -5.99 8.46 10.11
CA LEU A 17 -6.83 7.68 11.03
C LEU A 17 -7.34 8.51 12.20
N LYS A 18 -6.51 9.37 12.80
CA LYS A 18 -6.94 10.30 13.87
C LYS A 18 -8.01 11.29 13.36
N ALA A 19 -7.85 11.81 12.16
CA ALA A 19 -8.84 12.71 11.56
C ALA A 19 -10.16 12.01 11.28
N LEU A 20 -10.13 10.75 10.81
CA LEU A 20 -11.35 9.94 10.67
C LEU A 20 -12.04 9.68 12.01
N GLU A 21 -11.29 9.45 13.08
CA GLU A 21 -11.84 9.31 14.43
C GLU A 21 -12.54 10.59 14.89
N GLY A 22 -11.93 11.75 14.68
CA GLY A 22 -12.55 13.04 14.98
C GLY A 22 -13.77 13.40 14.11
N ALA A 23 -13.90 12.76 12.95
CA ALA A 23 -15.02 12.93 12.01
C ALA A 23 -16.10 11.84 12.13
N ASP A 24 -16.06 11.01 13.17
CA ASP A 24 -16.96 9.87 13.37
C ASP A 24 -16.95 8.85 12.21
N GLN A 25 -15.84 8.75 11.48
CA GLN A 25 -15.63 7.82 10.37
C GLN A 25 -14.81 6.60 10.75
N LEU A 26 -14.51 6.40 12.04
CA LEU A 26 -13.68 5.32 12.54
C LEU A 26 -14.30 4.66 13.78
N VAL A 27 -14.15 3.34 13.89
CA VAL A 27 -14.47 2.55 15.07
C VAL A 27 -13.26 1.72 15.51
N ARG A 28 -13.12 1.51 16.82
CA ARG A 28 -12.05 0.69 17.40
C ARG A 28 -12.61 -0.62 17.95
N ILE A 29 -11.95 -1.73 17.63
CA ILE A 29 -12.24 -3.05 18.18
C ILE A 29 -11.09 -3.41 19.11
N LYS A 30 -11.38 -3.42 20.43
CA LYS A 30 -10.42 -3.74 21.49
C LYS A 30 -10.28 -5.24 21.74
N LYS A 31 -11.32 -6.01 21.43
CA LYS A 31 -11.31 -7.47 21.58
C LYS A 31 -10.22 -8.05 20.67
N SER A 32 -9.52 -9.06 21.18
CA SER A 32 -8.50 -9.77 20.41
C SER A 32 -9.16 -10.56 19.28
N VAL A 33 -8.72 -10.33 18.05
CA VAL A 33 -9.26 -10.98 16.84
C VAL A 33 -8.22 -11.89 16.20
N ASN A 34 -8.68 -12.98 15.60
CA ASN A 34 -7.85 -13.88 14.80
C ASN A 34 -7.61 -13.26 13.39
N PRO A 35 -6.34 -13.12 12.94
CA PRO A 35 -6.05 -12.66 11.57
C PRO A 35 -6.47 -13.68 10.50
N GLN A 36 -6.75 -14.92 10.87
CA GLN A 36 -7.29 -15.94 9.97
C GLN A 36 -8.82 -15.90 9.98
N PHE A 37 -9.40 -15.43 8.87
CA PHE A 37 -10.85 -15.36 8.58
C PHE A 37 -11.67 -14.42 9.46
N GLU A 38 -11.52 -14.44 10.79
CA GLU A 38 -12.33 -13.66 11.73
C GLU A 38 -12.23 -12.15 11.45
N LEU A 39 -11.00 -11.62 11.36
CA LEU A 39 -10.77 -10.20 11.07
C LEU A 39 -11.42 -9.82 9.74
N ALA A 40 -11.22 -10.60 8.68
CA ALA A 40 -11.81 -10.35 7.37
C ALA A 40 -13.35 -10.43 7.39
N GLY A 41 -13.93 -11.36 8.14
CA GLY A 41 -15.37 -11.48 8.34
C GLY A 41 -15.97 -10.26 9.05
N ILE A 42 -15.27 -9.71 10.05
CA ILE A 42 -15.67 -8.46 10.71
C ILE A 42 -15.59 -7.28 9.73
N VAL A 43 -14.49 -7.18 8.98
CA VAL A 43 -14.30 -6.13 7.96
C VAL A 43 -15.41 -6.19 6.90
N SER A 44 -15.81 -7.38 6.46
CA SER A 44 -16.89 -7.59 5.50
C SER A 44 -18.25 -7.15 6.05
N LYS A 45 -18.56 -7.44 7.32
CA LYS A 45 -19.81 -6.97 7.97
C LYS A 45 -19.86 -5.44 8.11
N LEU A 46 -18.72 -4.78 8.10
CA LEU A 46 -18.58 -3.33 8.19
C LEU A 46 -18.28 -2.69 6.83
N ASP A 47 -18.46 -3.42 5.72
CA ASP A 47 -18.30 -2.89 4.37
C ASP A 47 -19.20 -1.68 4.16
N LYS A 48 -18.67 -0.66 3.46
CA LYS A 48 -19.27 0.68 3.29
C LYS A 48 -19.58 1.44 4.59
N GLY A 49 -19.29 0.87 5.76
CA GLY A 49 -19.39 1.49 7.07
C GLY A 49 -18.14 2.30 7.42
N LYS A 50 -17.85 2.41 8.71
CA LYS A 50 -16.67 3.13 9.24
C LYS A 50 -15.36 2.39 8.94
N THR A 51 -14.26 3.13 8.91
CA THR A 51 -12.92 2.54 9.05
C THR A 51 -12.82 1.82 10.38
N VAL A 52 -12.10 0.70 10.43
CA VAL A 52 -11.97 -0.12 11.64
C VAL A 52 -10.50 -0.21 12.03
N ILE A 53 -10.21 0.04 13.30
CA ILE A 53 -8.91 -0.29 13.91
C ILE A 53 -9.10 -1.48 14.85
N PHE A 54 -8.40 -2.56 14.58
CA PHE A 54 -8.23 -3.70 15.49
C PHE A 54 -7.03 -3.42 16.39
N GLU A 55 -7.27 -3.23 17.69
CA GLU A 55 -6.21 -2.87 18.64
C GLU A 55 -5.40 -4.08 19.14
N SER A 56 -5.95 -5.27 19.01
CA SER A 56 -5.32 -6.53 19.39
C SER A 56 -5.59 -7.59 18.33
N VAL A 57 -4.53 -8.07 17.69
CA VAL A 57 -4.57 -9.15 16.70
C VAL A 57 -3.74 -10.32 17.23
N LYS A 58 -4.31 -11.52 17.29
CA LYS A 58 -3.62 -12.70 17.83
C LYS A 58 -2.30 -12.93 17.10
N GLY A 59 -1.23 -13.14 17.86
CA GLY A 59 0.10 -13.40 17.32
C GLY A 59 0.89 -12.17 16.87
N SER A 60 0.38 -10.94 17.07
CA SER A 60 1.13 -9.71 16.77
C SER A 60 0.85 -8.62 17.80
N ASN A 61 1.85 -7.76 18.03
CA ASN A 61 1.70 -6.54 18.82
C ASN A 61 1.26 -5.33 17.98
N MET A 62 1.09 -5.53 16.67
CA MET A 62 0.70 -4.48 15.74
C MET A 62 -0.82 -4.38 15.65
N LYS A 63 -1.31 -3.14 15.50
CA LYS A 63 -2.71 -2.85 15.19
C LYS A 63 -2.95 -3.01 13.70
N VAL A 64 -4.17 -3.35 13.32
CA VAL A 64 -4.58 -3.45 11.91
C VAL A 64 -5.69 -2.44 11.64
N ALA A 65 -5.52 -1.63 10.60
CA ALA A 65 -6.56 -0.74 10.09
C ALA A 65 -7.13 -1.30 8.79
N ALA A 66 -8.47 -1.31 8.66
CA ALA A 66 -9.19 -1.83 7.51
C ALA A 66 -10.35 -0.90 7.10
N ASN A 67 -10.89 -1.09 5.89
CA ASN A 67 -11.93 -0.25 5.28
C ASN A 67 -11.56 1.25 5.16
N VAL A 68 -10.27 1.60 5.15
CA VAL A 68 -9.80 3.00 5.16
C VAL A 68 -10.39 3.82 4.01
N LEU A 69 -10.39 3.27 2.79
CA LEU A 69 -10.97 3.88 1.59
C LEU A 69 -12.33 3.26 1.18
N GLY A 70 -13.04 2.66 2.14
CA GLY A 70 -14.27 1.88 1.87
C GLY A 70 -15.52 2.68 1.49
N THR A 71 -15.47 4.01 1.42
CA THR A 71 -16.59 4.85 0.98
C THR A 71 -16.11 5.99 0.08
N ARG A 72 -16.99 6.47 -0.81
CA ARG A 72 -16.75 7.66 -1.62
C ARG A 72 -16.42 8.88 -0.75
N HIS A 73 -17.10 9.02 0.38
CA HIS A 73 -16.80 10.05 1.37
C HIS A 73 -15.33 10.03 1.80
N ARG A 74 -14.81 8.87 2.22
CA ARG A 74 -13.42 8.73 2.66
C ARG A 74 -12.42 8.88 1.52
N ILE A 75 -12.78 8.48 0.30
CA ILE A 75 -11.98 8.77 -0.88
C ILE A 75 -11.87 10.29 -1.08
N ALA A 76 -12.99 11.03 -1.06
CA ALA A 76 -12.97 12.49 -1.18
C ALA A 76 -12.10 13.16 -0.10
N LEU A 77 -12.24 12.74 1.16
CA LEU A 77 -11.41 13.21 2.26
C LEU A 77 -9.91 12.93 2.02
N SER A 78 -9.58 11.75 1.48
CA SER A 78 -8.18 11.36 1.26
C SER A 78 -7.46 12.15 0.18
N ILE A 79 -8.18 12.78 -0.74
CA ILE A 79 -7.60 13.53 -1.87
C ILE A 79 -7.89 15.05 -1.80
N ASN A 80 -8.31 15.53 -0.63
CA ASN A 80 -8.69 16.94 -0.42
C ASN A 80 -9.77 17.43 -1.40
N ALA A 81 -10.68 16.56 -1.82
CA ALA A 81 -11.85 16.97 -2.59
C ALA A 81 -12.88 17.64 -1.66
N LYS A 82 -13.54 18.71 -2.14
CA LYS A 82 -14.53 19.44 -1.32
C LYS A 82 -15.73 18.57 -0.93
N ASN A 83 -16.10 17.61 -1.77
CA ASN A 83 -17.15 16.62 -1.53
C ASN A 83 -17.02 15.45 -2.53
N GLU A 84 -17.92 14.45 -2.41
CA GLU A 84 -17.91 13.22 -3.22
C GLU A 84 -18.16 13.41 -4.71
N ASN A 85 -18.85 14.50 -5.09
CA ASN A 85 -19.14 14.81 -6.49
C ASN A 85 -17.93 15.43 -7.20
N MET A 86 -16.98 15.99 -6.44
CA MET A 86 -15.76 16.60 -6.97
C MET A 86 -14.56 15.65 -7.04
N ILE A 87 -14.73 14.36 -6.73
CA ILE A 87 -13.63 13.38 -6.79
C ILE A 87 -13.02 13.32 -8.19
N GLN A 88 -13.86 13.23 -9.23
CA GLN A 88 -13.40 13.09 -10.61
C GLN A 88 -12.67 14.35 -11.08
N GLU A 89 -13.21 15.52 -10.77
CA GLU A 89 -12.58 16.81 -11.06
C GLU A 89 -11.21 16.90 -10.37
N ARG A 90 -11.14 16.55 -9.08
CA ARG A 90 -9.90 16.60 -8.31
C ARG A 90 -8.81 15.66 -8.86
N ILE A 91 -9.20 14.45 -9.26
CA ILE A 91 -8.29 13.48 -9.89
C ILE A 91 -7.80 13.99 -11.24
N THR A 92 -8.71 14.53 -12.06
CA THR A 92 -8.39 15.05 -13.39
C THR A 92 -7.43 16.23 -13.30
N ASP A 93 -7.69 17.15 -12.37
CA ASP A 93 -6.81 18.27 -12.07
C ASP A 93 -5.41 17.78 -11.65
N ALA A 94 -5.32 16.79 -10.75
CA ALA A 94 -4.04 16.24 -10.31
C ALA A 94 -3.23 15.55 -11.43
N ILE A 95 -3.91 14.93 -12.41
CA ILE A 95 -3.27 14.31 -13.58
C ILE A 95 -2.73 15.35 -14.55
N ARG A 96 -3.45 16.48 -14.72
CA ARG A 96 -3.04 17.58 -15.61
C ARG A 96 -1.95 18.44 -14.97
N ASN A 97 -2.12 18.76 -13.70
CA ASN A 97 -1.26 19.65 -12.92
C ASN A 97 -0.37 18.83 -11.99
N LYS A 98 0.39 17.89 -12.56
CA LYS A 98 1.40 17.13 -11.83
C LYS A 98 2.48 18.07 -11.32
N SER A 99 2.95 17.83 -10.11
CA SER A 99 3.96 18.66 -9.48
C SER A 99 5.19 17.87 -9.10
N GLU A 100 6.35 18.48 -9.29
CA GLU A 100 7.62 17.92 -8.80
C GLU A 100 7.64 17.94 -7.27
N ILE A 101 8.32 16.95 -6.70
CA ILE A 101 8.41 16.79 -5.25
C ILE A 101 9.80 17.25 -4.83
N THR A 102 9.86 18.43 -4.23
CA THR A 102 11.12 19.05 -3.78
C THR A 102 11.47 18.72 -2.34
N ASN A 103 10.48 18.33 -1.53
CA ASN A 103 10.66 18.02 -0.12
C ASN A 103 11.17 16.59 0.07
N ILE A 104 12.49 16.43 -0.04
CA ILE A 104 13.19 15.19 0.25
C ILE A 104 13.83 15.31 1.65
N GLY A 105 13.18 14.69 2.63
CA GLY A 105 13.61 14.71 4.02
C GLY A 105 14.70 13.68 4.35
N LYS A 106 15.29 13.82 5.54
CA LYS A 106 16.17 12.81 6.14
C LYS A 106 15.34 11.74 6.85
N GLY A 107 15.39 10.51 6.34
CA GLY A 107 14.92 9.28 7.01
C GLY A 107 13.46 9.29 7.51
N ASN A 108 13.03 8.15 8.03
CA ASN A 108 11.77 7.99 8.77
C ASN A 108 12.07 7.75 10.26
N ASN A 109 11.06 7.89 11.10
CA ASN A 109 11.12 7.68 12.54
C ASN A 109 10.87 6.22 12.97
N TRP A 110 11.12 5.25 12.09
CA TRP A 110 11.06 3.83 12.44
C TRP A 110 11.91 3.55 13.68
N LYS A 111 11.34 2.83 14.64
CA LYS A 111 11.95 2.54 15.95
C LYS A 111 12.43 1.11 16.05
N LYS A 112 11.96 0.23 15.18
CA LYS A 112 12.27 -1.20 15.22
C LYS A 112 12.56 -1.71 13.82
N ASN A 113 13.37 -2.76 13.77
CA ASN A 113 13.61 -3.51 12.55
C ASN A 113 13.35 -5.00 12.81
N SER A 114 12.91 -5.71 11.78
CA SER A 114 12.76 -7.16 11.79
C SER A 114 13.26 -7.79 10.49
N ARG A 115 13.45 -9.10 10.49
CA ARG A 115 13.75 -9.93 9.30
C ARG A 115 12.76 -11.09 9.17
N ASN A 116 11.60 -10.97 9.83
CA ASN A 116 10.63 -12.03 9.98
C ASN A 116 9.21 -11.55 9.61
N LEU A 117 8.67 -12.05 8.50
CA LEU A 117 7.31 -11.76 8.05
C LEU A 117 6.22 -12.25 9.00
N TYR A 118 6.55 -13.14 9.95
CA TYR A 118 5.60 -13.56 10.99
C TYR A 118 5.35 -12.49 12.05
N ASP A 119 6.16 -11.43 12.10
CA ASP A 119 5.95 -10.32 13.04
C ASP A 119 4.79 -9.41 12.59
N LEU A 120 4.46 -9.44 11.29
CA LEU A 120 3.36 -8.69 10.68
C LEU A 120 2.03 -9.42 10.84
N PRO A 121 0.92 -8.72 11.19
CA PRO A 121 -0.42 -9.31 11.30
C PRO A 121 -1.06 -9.48 9.91
N ILE A 122 -0.48 -10.33 9.05
CA ILE A 122 -0.97 -10.58 7.69
C ILE A 122 -2.25 -11.43 7.75
N ILE A 123 -3.26 -11.04 6.97
CA ILE A 123 -4.63 -11.56 7.08
C ILE A 123 -4.90 -12.67 6.05
N THR A 124 -5.53 -13.76 6.47
CA THR A 124 -6.13 -14.73 5.54
C THR A 124 -7.60 -14.37 5.38
N HIS A 125 -8.03 -14.04 4.17
CA HIS A 125 -9.32 -13.37 3.96
C HIS A 125 -10.45 -14.40 3.76
N PHE A 126 -10.20 -15.40 2.92
CA PHE A 126 -11.17 -16.44 2.58
C PHE A 126 -10.57 -17.84 2.75
N GLU A 127 -11.44 -18.82 2.99
CA GLU A 127 -11.06 -20.20 3.30
C GLU A 127 -10.18 -20.88 2.23
N LYS A 128 -10.38 -20.55 0.95
CA LYS A 128 -9.60 -21.14 -0.16
C LYS A 128 -8.50 -20.21 -0.69
N ASP A 129 -8.23 -19.10 -0.01
CA ASP A 129 -7.02 -18.32 -0.30
C ASP A 129 -5.78 -19.20 -0.04
N SER A 130 -4.73 -19.00 -0.82
CA SER A 130 -3.48 -19.79 -0.67
C SER A 130 -2.74 -19.52 0.63
N GLY A 131 -3.19 -18.55 1.44
CA GLY A 131 -2.62 -18.21 2.73
C GLY A 131 -2.90 -16.75 3.11
N ALA A 132 -2.02 -16.19 3.92
CA ALA A 132 -2.15 -14.82 4.41
C ALA A 132 -1.64 -13.81 3.36
N PHE A 133 -2.47 -12.82 3.02
CA PHE A 133 -2.17 -11.79 2.03
C PHE A 133 -2.04 -10.39 2.64
N ILE A 134 -1.06 -9.62 2.18
CA ILE A 134 -1.07 -8.16 2.27
C ILE A 134 -1.77 -7.65 1.01
N THR A 135 -2.86 -6.90 1.18
CA THR A 135 -3.71 -6.41 0.07
C THR A 135 -3.59 -4.91 -0.18
N SER A 136 -2.91 -4.19 0.71
CA SER A 136 -2.74 -2.74 0.68
C SER A 136 -1.29 -2.31 0.42
N SER A 137 -0.47 -3.20 -0.14
CA SER A 137 0.94 -2.92 -0.36
C SER A 137 1.14 -2.01 -1.58
N LEU A 138 2.05 -1.04 -1.42
CA LEU A 138 2.50 -0.16 -2.49
C LEU A 138 3.95 -0.52 -2.82
N VAL A 139 4.19 -0.93 -4.05
CA VAL A 139 5.48 -1.44 -4.52
C VAL A 139 6.15 -0.38 -5.37
N PHE A 140 7.37 -0.02 -4.95
CA PHE A 140 8.26 0.87 -5.67
C PHE A 140 9.36 0.05 -6.33
N ALA A 141 9.56 0.30 -7.63
CA ALA A 141 10.63 -0.26 -8.42
C ALA A 141 11.19 0.82 -9.34
N ARG A 142 12.46 0.66 -9.75
CA ARG A 142 13.06 1.49 -10.80
C ARG A 142 13.13 0.66 -12.07
N ASP A 143 12.72 1.26 -13.18
CA ASP A 143 12.99 0.74 -14.50
C ASP A 143 14.47 1.01 -14.85
N ASN A 144 15.22 -0.05 -15.16
CA ASN A 144 16.64 0.05 -15.48
C ASN A 144 16.90 0.72 -16.84
N GLU A 145 15.96 0.64 -17.79
CA GLU A 145 16.10 1.23 -19.13
C GLU A 145 15.85 2.74 -19.10
N THR A 146 14.79 3.16 -18.40
CA THR A 146 14.36 4.57 -18.40
C THR A 146 14.82 5.34 -17.17
N GLY A 147 15.24 4.66 -16.10
CA GLY A 147 15.56 5.26 -14.81
C GLY A 147 14.35 5.72 -14.00
N TYR A 148 13.13 5.61 -14.55
CA TYR A 148 11.92 6.05 -13.89
C TYR A 148 11.53 5.13 -12.75
N GLN A 149 10.94 5.73 -11.70
CA GLN A 149 10.42 4.99 -10.57
C GLN A 149 8.92 4.78 -10.75
N ASN A 150 8.51 3.51 -10.76
CA ASN A 150 7.13 3.07 -10.79
C ASN A 150 6.56 2.92 -9.36
N LEU A 151 5.28 3.25 -9.20
CA LEU A 151 4.50 2.99 -7.99
C LEU A 151 3.20 2.26 -8.34
N SER A 152 3.02 1.05 -7.81
CA SER A 152 1.82 0.25 -8.07
C SER A 152 1.33 -0.52 -6.83
N THR A 153 0.03 -0.86 -6.81
CA THR A 153 -0.56 -1.65 -5.72
C THR A 153 -0.53 -3.15 -6.06
N HIS A 154 -0.08 -3.98 -5.13
CA HIS A 154 -0.01 -5.44 -5.34
C HIS A 154 -0.50 -6.23 -4.12
N ARG A 155 -1.07 -7.42 -4.39
CA ARG A 155 -1.29 -8.42 -3.35
C ARG A 155 -0.02 -9.26 -3.15
N LEU A 156 0.31 -9.55 -1.90
CA LEU A 156 1.49 -10.31 -1.51
C LEU A 156 1.08 -11.49 -0.63
N LEU A 157 1.29 -12.72 -1.10
CA LEU A 157 1.08 -13.94 -0.33
C LEU A 157 2.32 -14.21 0.53
N ARG A 158 2.19 -14.33 1.86
CA ARG A 158 3.30 -14.80 2.69
C ARG A 158 3.52 -16.30 2.48
N LEU A 159 4.72 -16.68 2.02
CA LEU A 159 5.13 -18.06 1.83
C LEU A 159 5.84 -18.60 3.08
N ASP A 160 6.77 -17.82 3.63
CA ASP A 160 7.50 -18.18 4.84
C ASP A 160 7.96 -16.93 5.63
N LYS A 161 8.98 -17.06 6.50
CA LYS A 161 9.51 -15.96 7.31
C LYS A 161 10.20 -14.85 6.52
N LYS A 162 10.61 -15.10 5.27
CA LYS A 162 11.37 -14.20 4.40
C LYS A 162 10.82 -14.08 2.99
N LYS A 163 9.94 -14.97 2.53
CA LYS A 163 9.48 -14.99 1.14
C LYS A 163 7.99 -14.67 1.01
N MET A 164 7.66 -13.93 -0.05
CA MET A 164 6.28 -13.66 -0.45
C MET A 164 6.11 -13.85 -1.95
N ALA A 165 4.98 -14.39 -2.41
CA ALA A 165 4.62 -14.33 -3.82
C ALA A 165 3.92 -13.00 -4.13
N ILE A 166 4.30 -12.32 -5.23
CA ILE A 166 3.75 -11.03 -5.63
C ILE A 166 2.97 -11.14 -6.94
N ARG A 167 1.67 -10.85 -6.92
CA ARG A 167 0.87 -10.87 -8.15
C ARG A 167 1.23 -9.68 -9.05
N MET A 168 1.80 -9.95 -10.22
CA MET A 168 2.14 -8.92 -11.21
C MET A 168 1.37 -9.12 -12.51
N VAL A 169 0.41 -8.26 -12.80
CA VAL A 169 -0.36 -8.33 -14.06
C VAL A 169 0.56 -8.07 -15.24
N GLU A 170 0.48 -8.97 -16.21
CA GLU A 170 1.31 -9.01 -17.41
C GLU A 170 1.18 -7.71 -18.21
N GLY A 171 2.30 -7.16 -18.65
CA GLY A 171 2.35 -5.90 -19.42
C GLY A 171 2.20 -4.63 -18.59
N ARG A 172 1.91 -4.71 -17.28
CA ARG A 172 1.93 -3.53 -16.38
C ARG A 172 3.36 -3.11 -16.06
N HIS A 173 3.50 -1.88 -15.56
CA HIS A 173 4.81 -1.25 -15.34
C HIS A 173 5.75 -2.07 -14.44
N LEU A 174 5.28 -2.57 -13.31
CA LEU A 174 6.11 -3.44 -12.45
C LEU A 174 6.52 -4.73 -13.17
N HIS A 175 5.61 -5.35 -13.93
CA HIS A 175 5.93 -6.52 -14.73
C HIS A 175 7.01 -6.22 -15.77
N LYS A 176 6.94 -5.06 -16.44
CA LYS A 176 7.99 -4.63 -17.39
C LYS A 176 9.34 -4.43 -16.71
N CYS A 177 9.36 -3.77 -15.54
CA CYS A 177 10.60 -3.61 -14.75
C CYS A 177 11.18 -4.98 -14.38
N PHE A 178 10.33 -5.92 -13.98
CA PHE A 178 10.74 -7.28 -13.60
C PHE A 178 11.25 -8.07 -14.80
N THR A 179 10.55 -8.04 -15.93
CA THR A 179 10.98 -8.71 -17.16
C THR A 179 12.32 -8.15 -17.64
N SER A 180 12.49 -6.82 -17.66
CA SER A 180 13.76 -6.20 -18.05
C SER A 180 14.92 -6.64 -17.14
N ALA A 181 14.76 -6.60 -15.81
CA ALA A 181 15.78 -7.09 -14.88
C ALA A 181 16.10 -8.59 -15.11
N LYS A 182 15.05 -9.41 -15.22
CA LYS A 182 15.18 -10.85 -15.46
C LYS A 182 15.90 -11.19 -16.77
N ASP A 183 15.60 -10.47 -17.86
CA ASP A 183 16.22 -10.68 -19.16
C ASP A 183 17.72 -10.32 -19.15
N HIS A 184 18.15 -9.50 -18.18
CA HIS A 184 19.56 -9.19 -17.90
C HIS A 184 20.18 -10.10 -16.83
N GLY A 185 19.47 -11.13 -16.36
CA GLY A 185 19.95 -12.04 -15.31
C GLY A 185 20.03 -11.40 -13.92
N GLU A 186 19.28 -10.33 -13.69
CA GLU A 186 19.26 -9.58 -12.44
C GLU A 186 17.94 -9.76 -11.68
N ASP A 187 18.03 -9.82 -10.35
CA ASP A 187 16.85 -9.64 -9.49
C ASP A 187 16.40 -8.18 -9.51
N LEU A 188 15.10 -7.91 -9.39
CA LEU A 188 14.59 -6.54 -9.37
C LEU A 188 14.59 -5.97 -7.93
N PRO A 189 15.40 -4.95 -7.59
CA PRO A 189 15.34 -4.32 -6.28
C PRO A 189 14.02 -3.57 -6.09
N VAL A 190 13.36 -3.77 -4.95
CA VAL A 190 12.08 -3.13 -4.65
C VAL A 190 11.98 -2.66 -3.21
N SER A 191 11.21 -1.58 -3.03
CA SER A 191 10.75 -1.10 -1.72
C SER A 191 9.24 -1.26 -1.66
N ILE A 192 8.76 -2.06 -0.71
CA ILE A 192 7.33 -2.32 -0.51
C ILE A 192 6.90 -1.61 0.76
N ILE A 193 5.91 -0.74 0.68
CA ILE A 193 5.39 -0.05 1.85
C ILE A 193 3.95 -0.47 2.16
N VAL A 194 3.60 -0.41 3.44
CA VAL A 194 2.23 -0.56 3.93
C VAL A 194 1.94 0.58 4.90
N GLY A 195 0.82 1.27 4.71
CA GLY A 195 0.43 2.41 5.53
C GLY A 195 1.16 3.70 5.14
N ALA A 196 0.74 4.32 4.04
CA ALA A 196 1.11 5.69 3.67
C ALA A 196 -0.14 6.58 3.68
N HIS A 197 0.01 7.88 3.41
CA HIS A 197 -1.17 8.73 3.21
C HIS A 197 -2.09 8.12 2.13
N PRO A 198 -3.41 7.98 2.36
CA PRO A 198 -4.26 7.24 1.42
C PRO A 198 -4.37 7.84 0.00
N ALA A 199 -4.10 9.15 -0.16
CA ALA A 199 -3.90 9.78 -1.48
C ALA A 199 -2.85 9.04 -2.34
N VAL A 200 -1.80 8.49 -1.72
CA VAL A 200 -0.76 7.73 -2.43
C VAL A 200 -1.33 6.43 -2.98
N SER A 201 -2.22 5.75 -2.24
CA SER A 201 -2.92 4.56 -2.73
C SER A 201 -3.90 4.90 -3.86
N VAL A 202 -4.58 6.05 -3.80
CA VAL A 202 -5.43 6.52 -4.90
C VAL A 202 -4.59 6.80 -6.15
N ALA A 203 -3.43 7.45 -6.01
CA ALA A 203 -2.52 7.69 -7.12
C ALA A 203 -1.94 6.38 -7.69
N ALA A 204 -1.59 5.40 -6.85
CA ALA A 204 -1.09 4.10 -7.28
C ALA A 204 -2.13 3.23 -8.00
N ALA A 205 -3.42 3.58 -7.90
CA ALA A 205 -4.49 2.94 -8.66
C ALA A 205 -4.70 3.57 -10.05
N TYR A 206 -4.16 4.77 -10.28
CA TYR A 206 -4.17 5.41 -11.58
C TYR A 206 -3.16 4.72 -12.50
N GLN A 207 -3.59 4.38 -13.71
CA GLN A 207 -2.73 3.82 -14.74
C GLN A 207 -2.07 4.97 -15.49
N ALA A 208 -0.97 5.49 -14.94
CA ALA A 208 -0.21 6.52 -15.61
C ALA A 208 0.36 5.99 -16.95
N PRO A 209 0.56 6.86 -17.96
CA PRO A 209 1.39 6.53 -19.10
C PRO A 209 2.77 6.02 -18.66
N TYR A 210 3.36 5.14 -19.48
CA TYR A 210 4.70 4.62 -19.21
C TYR A 210 5.72 5.76 -19.12
N GLY A 211 6.57 5.72 -18.09
CA GLY A 211 7.58 6.76 -17.83
C GLY A 211 7.08 7.96 -17.01
N GLU A 212 5.83 7.93 -16.53
CA GLU A 212 5.37 8.87 -15.51
C GLU A 212 5.49 8.28 -14.10
N ASN A 213 5.60 9.15 -13.10
CA ASN A 213 5.69 8.76 -11.68
C ASN A 213 4.40 9.15 -10.96
N GLU A 214 3.66 8.14 -10.48
CA GLU A 214 2.38 8.31 -9.78
C GLU A 214 2.54 9.15 -8.50
N LEU A 215 3.74 9.25 -7.92
CA LEU A 215 3.99 10.15 -6.79
C LEU A 215 3.78 11.63 -7.14
N LYS A 216 3.98 12.05 -8.40
CA LYS A 216 3.71 13.44 -8.82
C LYS A 216 2.22 13.74 -8.77
N MET A 217 1.39 12.77 -9.13
CA MET A 217 -0.06 12.84 -8.96
C MET A 217 -0.41 12.86 -7.46
N ALA A 218 0.19 11.97 -6.66
CA ALA A 218 -0.03 11.96 -5.21
C ALA A 218 0.34 13.29 -4.55
N ASN A 219 1.42 13.94 -5.00
CA ASN A 219 1.84 15.25 -4.51
C ASN A 219 0.81 16.33 -4.86
N SER A 220 0.32 16.33 -6.09
CA SER A 220 -0.73 17.25 -6.53
C SER A 220 -2.02 17.04 -5.71
N LEU A 221 -2.44 15.79 -5.46
CA LEU A 221 -3.59 15.46 -4.59
C LEU A 221 -3.42 15.92 -3.13
N LEU A 222 -2.18 16.11 -2.69
CA LEU A 222 -1.81 16.54 -1.34
C LEU A 222 -1.45 18.03 -1.26
N ASP A 223 -1.84 18.81 -2.28
CA ASP A 223 -1.58 20.24 -2.38
C ASP A 223 -0.08 20.58 -2.28
N ASN A 224 0.75 19.74 -2.92
CA ASN A 224 2.21 19.85 -3.02
C ASN A 224 2.96 19.68 -1.70
N ARG A 225 2.37 19.00 -0.71
CA ARG A 225 2.96 18.78 0.62
C ARG A 225 3.55 17.39 0.80
N LEU A 226 3.58 16.55 -0.23
CA LEU A 226 4.15 15.21 -0.12
C LEU A 226 5.63 15.32 0.22
N SER A 227 6.03 14.66 1.31
CA SER A 227 7.43 14.57 1.74
C SER A 227 7.94 13.18 1.41
N LEU A 228 9.11 13.09 0.79
CA LEU A 228 9.76 11.82 0.45
C LEU A 228 11.02 11.61 1.27
N ILE A 229 11.48 10.37 1.31
CA ILE A 229 12.81 9.98 1.77
C ILE A 229 13.41 9.00 0.77
N ARG A 230 14.73 8.83 0.79
CA ARG A 230 15.37 7.69 0.14
C ARG A 230 15.25 6.47 1.05
N SER A 231 14.73 5.37 0.53
CA SER A 231 14.63 4.14 1.30
C SER A 231 16.05 3.60 1.59
N PRO A 232 16.31 3.05 2.79
CA PRO A 232 17.68 2.74 3.19
C PRO A 232 18.39 1.68 2.34
N GLY A 233 17.65 0.68 1.85
CA GLY A 233 18.20 -0.46 1.12
C GLY A 233 18.31 -0.26 -0.38
N THR A 234 17.29 0.31 -1.03
CA THR A 234 17.25 0.47 -2.49
C THR A 234 17.52 1.91 -2.96
N GLY A 235 17.45 2.89 -2.06
CA GLY A 235 17.60 4.30 -2.42
C GLY A 235 16.43 4.87 -3.22
N LEU A 236 15.33 4.12 -3.37
CA LEU A 236 14.09 4.56 -4.02
C LEU A 236 13.42 5.67 -3.19
N HIS A 237 12.76 6.60 -3.86
CA HIS A 237 12.02 7.66 -3.19
C HIS A 237 10.66 7.15 -2.71
N ILE A 238 10.44 7.12 -1.41
CA ILE A 238 9.18 6.67 -0.80
C ILE A 238 8.57 7.75 0.09
N PRO A 239 7.24 7.76 0.32
CA PRO A 239 6.61 8.66 1.29
C PRO A 239 7.28 8.61 2.66
N LYS A 240 7.64 9.78 3.20
CA LYS A 240 8.32 9.91 4.49
C LYS A 240 7.52 9.31 5.63
N TYR A 241 6.21 9.53 5.65
CA TYR A 241 5.31 9.08 6.72
C TYR A 241 4.70 7.73 6.38
N THR A 242 5.57 6.73 6.25
CA THR A 242 5.22 5.34 6.01
C THR A 242 5.26 4.55 7.32
N GLU A 243 4.25 3.73 7.61
CA GLU A 243 4.20 2.88 8.80
C GLU A 243 5.18 1.70 8.69
N ILE A 244 5.12 0.95 7.58
CA ILE A 244 5.93 -0.27 7.38
C ILE A 244 6.65 -0.20 6.05
N LEU A 245 7.94 -0.50 6.04
CA LEU A 245 8.74 -0.69 4.82
C LEU A 245 9.37 -2.09 4.83
N LEU A 246 9.21 -2.84 3.74
CA LEU A 246 9.89 -4.09 3.46
C LEU A 246 10.86 -3.85 2.29
N GLU A 247 12.12 -4.24 2.45
CA GLU A 247 13.15 -4.04 1.42
C GLU A 247 13.83 -5.36 1.05
N ARG A 248 14.16 -5.45 -0.24
CA ARG A 248 15.28 -6.17 -0.85
C ARG A 248 15.00 -6.31 -2.35
N ARG A 249 14.41 -7.43 -2.82
CA ARG A 249 14.26 -7.69 -4.26
C ARG A 249 13.21 -8.76 -4.60
N ILE A 250 12.77 -8.76 -5.86
CA ILE A 250 12.00 -9.82 -6.50
C ILE A 250 12.97 -10.70 -7.28
N LEU A 251 12.95 -12.00 -7.01
CA LEU A 251 13.85 -12.98 -7.59
C LEU A 251 13.49 -13.29 -9.05
N ALA A 252 14.50 -13.28 -9.93
CA ALA A 252 14.30 -13.50 -11.36
C ALA A 252 13.92 -14.96 -11.71
N ASP A 253 14.41 -15.90 -10.91
CA ASP A 253 14.37 -17.35 -11.16
C ASP A 253 13.39 -18.11 -10.26
N GLU A 254 12.87 -17.48 -9.21
CA GLU A 254 11.95 -18.12 -8.25
C GLU A 254 10.50 -17.69 -8.44
N THR A 255 9.60 -18.68 -8.45
CA THR A 255 8.14 -18.47 -8.51
C THR A 255 7.42 -19.36 -7.50
N ALA A 256 6.26 -18.92 -7.05
CA ALA A 256 5.37 -19.68 -6.19
C ALA A 256 3.92 -19.58 -6.67
N GLU A 257 3.15 -20.63 -6.43
CA GLU A 257 1.72 -20.62 -6.76
C GLU A 257 0.92 -19.79 -5.76
N GLU A 258 0.00 -18.98 -6.27
CA GLU A 258 -0.96 -18.24 -5.46
C GLU A 258 -2.35 -18.24 -6.09
N GLN A 259 -3.35 -18.05 -5.23
CA GLN A 259 -4.76 -17.91 -5.56
C GLN A 259 -5.44 -17.15 -4.41
N MET A 260 -6.26 -16.17 -4.77
CA MET A 260 -7.04 -15.36 -3.84
C MET A 260 -8.38 -14.98 -4.48
N VAL A 261 -9.39 -14.68 -3.67
CA VAL A 261 -10.61 -13.99 -4.15
C VAL A 261 -10.26 -12.61 -4.72
N GLU A 262 -10.82 -12.30 -5.90
CA GLU A 262 -10.59 -11.05 -6.62
C GLU A 262 -11.76 -10.06 -6.43
N MET A 263 -11.62 -8.80 -6.86
CA MET A 263 -12.67 -7.77 -6.91
C MET A 263 -14.01 -8.26 -7.50
N LEU A 264 -13.99 -9.19 -8.46
CA LEU A 264 -15.20 -9.84 -9.00
C LEU A 264 -15.91 -10.80 -8.02
N ARG A 265 -15.40 -10.95 -6.79
CA ARG A 265 -15.91 -11.84 -5.73
C ARG A 265 -15.86 -13.33 -6.09
N THR A 266 -14.99 -13.68 -7.02
CA THR A 266 -14.69 -15.06 -7.41
C THR A 266 -13.22 -15.35 -7.15
N TYR A 267 -12.87 -16.63 -7.02
CA TYR A 267 -11.47 -17.04 -6.94
C TYR A 267 -10.80 -16.81 -8.29
N ASP A 268 -9.63 -16.15 -8.26
CA ASP A 268 -8.73 -16.11 -9.41
C ASP A 268 -8.24 -17.54 -9.72
N ILE A 269 -7.74 -17.76 -10.93
CA ILE A 269 -7.07 -19.01 -11.26
C ILE A 269 -5.76 -19.12 -10.47
N ARG A 270 -5.30 -20.35 -10.21
CA ARG A 270 -3.96 -20.55 -9.64
C ARG A 270 -2.91 -20.13 -10.68
N ARG A 271 -1.97 -19.29 -10.27
CA ARG A 271 -0.88 -18.82 -11.14
C ARG A 271 0.44 -18.91 -10.39
N LYS A 272 1.52 -19.21 -11.13
CA LYS A 272 2.89 -19.00 -10.64
C LYS A 272 3.21 -17.53 -10.73
N GLN A 273 3.57 -16.93 -9.59
CA GLN A 273 3.95 -15.53 -9.47
C GLN A 273 5.39 -15.42 -8.96
N PRO A 274 6.16 -14.40 -9.35
CA PRO A 274 7.52 -14.20 -8.84
C PRO A 274 7.56 -14.03 -7.33
N VAL A 275 8.71 -14.39 -6.74
CA VAL A 275 8.93 -14.35 -5.31
C VAL A 275 9.70 -13.10 -4.90
N PHE A 276 9.12 -12.30 -4.02
CA PHE A 276 9.83 -11.30 -3.24
C PHE A 276 10.60 -11.96 -2.09
N GLU A 277 11.88 -11.68 -2.01
CA GLU A 277 12.76 -12.11 -0.92
C GLU A 277 13.01 -10.92 0.01
N LEU A 278 12.72 -11.06 1.29
CA LEU A 278 12.93 -10.05 2.33
C LEU A 278 14.39 -10.06 2.84
N ASP A 279 14.98 -8.89 3.05
CA ASP A 279 16.12 -8.74 3.97
C ASP A 279 15.67 -8.08 5.28
N LYS A 280 14.88 -7.00 5.19
CA LYS A 280 14.58 -6.17 6.36
C LYS A 280 13.21 -5.51 6.29
N ILE A 281 12.58 -5.45 7.46
CA ILE A 281 11.35 -4.72 7.74
C ILE A 281 11.70 -3.56 8.66
N TYR A 282 11.22 -2.36 8.34
CA TYR A 282 11.31 -1.18 9.19
C TYR A 282 9.92 -0.84 9.73
N LEU A 283 9.83 -0.62 11.05
CA LEU A 283 8.60 -0.43 11.85
C LEU A 283 8.70 0.79 12.77
#